data_AF-A0A821J5R6-F1
#
_entry.id   AF-A0A821J5R6-F1
#
_cell.length_a   1.000
_cell.length_b   1.000
_cell.length_c   1.000
_cell.angle_alpha   90.00
_cell.angle_beta   90.00
_cell.angle_gamma   90.00
#
_symmetry.space_group_name_H-M   'P 1'
#
loop_
_entity.id
_entity.type
_entity.pdbx_description
1 polymer ?
#
loop_
_entity_poly.entity_id
_entity_poly.type
_entity_poly.pdbx_seq_one_letter_code
_entity_poly.pdbx_strand_id
1 'polypeptide(L)'
;MRHLRQFNFHIRTIFENATHVKIDIIRQGFMKYQQESVDCAVDYFNNNYGQCQIYSLPFIGNRLDFISNRFPLFDINNTFSMVTMLLLFDDVKPFENLFFARIARDLPHLKTLELFNELEQQEKTTVTTNNLEFTHLSTLILFDIHMDYAEQFLYRSHLPCLIELAIQEDILLAIINMNVK
;
A
#
# COMPACT_ATOMS: atom_id res chain seq x y z
N MET A 1 33.62 -22.23 -9.99
CA MET A 1 32.39 -21.47 -10.31
C MET A 1 31.64 -21.22 -9.02
N ARG A 2 31.37 -19.95 -8.66
CA ARG A 2 30.52 -19.65 -7.50
C ARG A 2 29.07 -19.80 -7.94
N HIS A 3 28.41 -20.87 -7.50
CA HIS A 3 26.96 -21.01 -7.67
C HIS A 3 26.29 -19.86 -6.93
N LEU A 4 25.45 -19.10 -7.63
CA LEU A 4 24.63 -18.06 -7.02
C LEU A 4 23.68 -18.75 -6.03
N ARG A 5 23.90 -18.55 -4.73
CA ARG A 5 23.16 -19.28 -3.68
C ARG A 5 21.74 -18.75 -3.46
N GLN A 6 21.49 -17.49 -3.81
CA GLN A 6 20.20 -16.84 -3.65
C GLN A 6 20.07 -15.72 -4.69
N PHE A 7 18.92 -15.67 -5.37
CA PHE A 7 18.58 -14.62 -6.32
C PHE A 7 17.28 -13.97 -5.85
N ASN A 8 17.40 -12.77 -5.28
CA ASN A 8 16.26 -11.99 -4.80
C ASN A 8 15.91 -10.92 -5.82
N PHE A 9 14.63 -10.73 -6.10
CA PHE A 9 14.17 -9.74 -7.05
C PHE A 9 12.80 -9.18 -6.67
N HIS A 10 12.49 -8.03 -7.26
CA HIS A 10 11.17 -7.43 -7.32
C HIS A 10 11.02 -6.88 -8.74
N ILE A 11 10.12 -7.48 -9.50
CA ILE A 11 9.81 -7.10 -10.87
C ILE A 11 8.42 -6.49 -10.85
N ARG A 12 8.30 -5.28 -11.39
CA ARG A 12 7.04 -4.60 -11.62
C ARG A 12 6.87 -4.37 -13.11
N THR A 13 5.72 -4.78 -13.62
CA THR A 13 5.33 -4.53 -15.01
C THR A 13 3.95 -3.91 -15.04
N ILE A 14 3.80 -2.86 -15.83
CA ILE A 14 2.50 -2.27 -16.19
C ILE A 14 2.15 -2.77 -17.58
N PHE A 15 0.90 -3.14 -17.81
CA PHE A 15 0.43 -3.63 -19.10
C PHE A 15 -0.98 -3.12 -19.40
N GLU A 16 -1.27 -2.98 -20.69
CA GLU A 16 -2.60 -2.73 -21.22
C GLU A 16 -3.41 -4.04 -21.35
N ASN A 17 -4.74 -3.94 -21.41
CA ASN A 17 -5.67 -5.06 -21.56
C ASN A 17 -5.59 -6.09 -20.43
N ALA A 18 -5.62 -5.59 -19.20
CA ALA A 18 -5.26 -6.39 -18.04
C ALA A 18 -6.17 -7.60 -17.78
N THR A 19 -7.42 -7.58 -18.26
CA THR A 19 -8.49 -8.57 -18.07
C THR A 19 -8.14 -10.03 -18.41
N HIS A 20 -6.98 -10.29 -19.02
CA HIS A 20 -6.54 -11.62 -19.44
C HIS A 20 -5.39 -12.24 -18.62
N VAL A 21 -4.85 -11.54 -17.62
CA VAL A 21 -3.70 -12.06 -16.86
C VAL A 21 -4.13 -13.06 -15.80
N LYS A 22 -3.71 -14.32 -15.96
CA LYS A 22 -3.94 -15.40 -14.98
C LYS A 22 -2.73 -15.56 -14.07
N ILE A 23 -2.89 -15.23 -12.79
CA ILE A 23 -1.83 -15.27 -11.77
C ILE A 23 -1.13 -16.63 -11.68
N ASP A 24 -1.89 -17.73 -11.85
CA ASP A 24 -1.36 -19.09 -11.78
C ASP A 24 -0.38 -19.40 -12.91
N ILE A 25 -0.58 -18.82 -14.10
CA ILE A 25 0.34 -18.98 -15.23
C ILE A 25 1.68 -18.30 -14.91
N ILE A 26 1.62 -17.11 -14.30
CA ILE A 26 2.82 -16.39 -13.87
C ILE A 26 3.56 -17.23 -12.82
N ARG A 27 2.88 -17.68 -11.76
CA ARG A 27 3.48 -18.52 -10.71
C ARG A 27 4.11 -19.80 -11.28
N GLN A 28 3.43 -20.50 -12.18
CA GLN A 28 3.94 -21.71 -12.84
C GLN A 28 5.22 -21.44 -13.65
N GLY A 29 5.37 -20.24 -14.24
CA GLY A 29 6.59 -19.82 -14.92
C GLY A 29 7.81 -19.78 -13.99
N PHE A 30 7.61 -19.43 -12.72
CA PHE A 30 8.67 -19.34 -11.72
C PHE A 30 8.93 -20.66 -10.97
N MET A 31 7.94 -21.57 -10.89
CA MET A 31 8.12 -22.89 -10.27
C MET A 31 9.27 -23.71 -10.91
N LYS A 32 9.52 -23.52 -12.22
CA LYS A 32 10.62 -24.20 -12.93
C LYS A 32 12.01 -23.87 -12.38
N TYR A 33 12.15 -22.77 -11.66
CA TYR A 33 13.42 -22.34 -11.06
C TYR A 33 13.62 -22.85 -9.62
N GLN A 34 12.74 -23.74 -9.11
CA GLN A 34 12.81 -24.30 -7.75
C GLN A 34 12.93 -23.24 -6.65
N GLN A 35 12.51 -22.01 -6.92
CA GLN A 35 12.45 -20.98 -5.90
C GLN A 35 11.12 -21.13 -5.18
N GLU A 36 11.11 -21.85 -4.06
CA GLU A 36 9.97 -21.97 -3.13
C GLU A 36 9.58 -20.62 -2.48
N SER A 37 10.23 -19.53 -2.90
CA SER A 37 10.19 -18.21 -2.32
C SER A 37 9.88 -17.13 -3.38
N VAL A 38 8.97 -17.39 -4.31
CA VAL A 38 8.47 -16.38 -5.25
C VAL A 38 6.96 -16.28 -5.14
N ASP A 39 6.46 -15.06 -5.01
CA ASP A 39 5.03 -14.78 -5.12
C ASP A 39 4.77 -13.63 -6.10
N CYS A 40 3.51 -13.43 -6.42
CA CYS A 40 3.08 -12.36 -7.30
C CYS A 40 1.71 -11.79 -6.90
N ALA A 41 1.48 -10.57 -7.35
CA ALA A 41 0.23 -9.85 -7.24
C ALA A 41 -0.15 -9.28 -8.61
N VAL A 42 -1.45 -9.24 -8.90
CA VAL A 42 -1.97 -8.62 -10.12
C VAL A 42 -3.10 -7.68 -9.74
N ASP A 43 -2.95 -6.41 -10.11
CA ASP A 43 -3.97 -5.39 -9.96
C ASP A 43 -4.48 -4.92 -11.33
N TYR A 44 -5.67 -4.32 -11.32
CA TYR A 44 -6.37 -3.84 -12.51
C TYR A 44 -6.97 -2.48 -12.19
N PHE A 45 -6.74 -1.51 -13.07
CA PHE A 45 -7.18 -0.12 -12.95
C PHE A 45 -8.32 0.16 -13.94
N ASN A 46 -9.05 1.27 -13.77
CA ASN A 46 -10.26 1.55 -14.58
C ASN A 46 -9.95 1.86 -16.06
N ASN A 47 -8.70 2.18 -16.40
CA ASN A 47 -8.26 2.57 -17.74
C ASN A 47 -7.82 1.40 -18.64
N ASN A 48 -8.23 0.16 -18.32
CA ASN A 48 -7.77 -1.10 -18.95
C ASN A 48 -6.28 -1.44 -18.71
N TYR A 49 -5.58 -0.65 -17.88
CA TYR A 49 -4.24 -1.02 -17.46
C TYR A 49 -4.30 -1.94 -16.24
N GLY A 50 -3.24 -2.69 -16.06
CA GLY A 50 -3.00 -3.46 -14.86
C GLY A 50 -1.55 -3.40 -14.50
N GLN A 51 -1.25 -3.86 -13.29
CA GLN A 51 0.13 -4.13 -12.91
C GLN A 51 0.27 -5.56 -12.46
N CYS A 52 1.47 -6.10 -12.67
CA CYS A 52 1.90 -7.35 -12.09
C CYS A 52 3.18 -7.06 -11.31
N GLN A 53 3.18 -7.51 -10.06
CA GLN A 53 4.35 -7.51 -9.22
C GLN A 53 4.75 -8.95 -8.96
N ILE A 54 6.02 -9.27 -9.16
CA ILE A 54 6.60 -10.60 -8.91
C ILE A 54 7.81 -10.39 -8.02
N TYR A 55 7.88 -11.08 -6.90
CA TYR A 55 8.88 -10.79 -5.89
C TYR A 55 9.30 -12.03 -5.11
N SER A 56 10.54 -11.99 -4.62
CA SER A 56 11.09 -13.03 -3.76
C SER A 56 10.61 -12.90 -2.31
N LEU A 57 10.51 -14.02 -1.59
CA LEU A 57 10.16 -14.10 -0.17
C LEU A 57 11.34 -14.62 0.68
N PRO A 58 11.57 -14.09 1.88
CA PRO A 58 11.00 -12.84 2.40
C PRO A 58 11.37 -11.66 1.48
N PHE A 59 10.51 -10.66 1.44
CA PHE A 59 10.73 -9.47 0.63
C PHE A 59 11.90 -8.67 1.21
N ILE A 60 12.93 -8.46 0.39
CA ILE A 60 14.14 -7.74 0.80
C ILE A 60 14.12 -6.26 0.40
N GLY A 61 13.12 -5.84 -0.38
CA GLY A 61 12.98 -4.45 -0.82
C GLY A 61 12.55 -3.56 0.34
N ASN A 62 12.93 -2.28 0.26
CA ASN A 62 12.51 -1.27 1.24
C ASN A 62 11.34 -0.41 0.75
N ARG A 63 10.85 -0.66 -0.48
CA ARG A 63 9.85 0.16 -1.16
C ARG A 63 8.83 -0.73 -1.86
N LEU A 64 7.55 -0.38 -1.70
CA LEU A 64 6.43 -0.95 -2.42
C LEU A 64 5.65 0.17 -3.09
N ASP A 65 5.56 0.13 -4.42
CA ASP A 65 4.94 1.18 -5.22
C ASP A 65 3.61 0.73 -5.83
N PHE A 66 2.65 1.66 -5.85
CA PHE A 66 1.33 1.53 -6.46
C PHE A 66 0.52 0.35 -5.91
N ILE A 67 0.56 0.12 -4.60
CA ILE A 67 -0.20 -0.97 -3.97
C ILE A 67 -1.69 -0.62 -3.96
N SER A 68 -2.52 -1.51 -4.51
CA SER A 68 -3.99 -1.41 -4.51
C SER A 68 -4.61 -2.22 -3.38
N ASN A 69 -5.95 -2.13 -3.20
CA ASN A 69 -6.68 -2.96 -2.24
C ASN A 69 -6.60 -4.47 -2.53
N ARG A 70 -6.19 -4.88 -3.73
CA ARG A 70 -6.10 -6.28 -4.13
C ARG A 70 -4.70 -6.88 -3.90
N PHE A 71 -3.70 -6.06 -3.56
CA PHE A 71 -2.38 -6.60 -3.28
C PHE A 71 -2.48 -7.53 -2.05
N PRO A 72 -1.92 -8.75 -2.12
CA PRO A 72 -1.89 -9.70 -1.02
C PRO A 72 -0.82 -9.27 -0.01
N LEU A 73 -0.94 -8.04 0.50
CA LEU A 73 -0.34 -7.72 1.77
C LEU A 73 -1.03 -8.65 2.78
N PHE A 74 -0.38 -8.90 3.90
CA PHE A 74 -1.04 -9.44 5.09
C PHE A 74 -1.17 -10.98 5.20
N ASP A 75 -0.36 -11.77 4.49
CA ASP A 75 -0.13 -13.19 4.85
C ASP A 75 1.06 -13.33 5.83
N ILE A 76 0.88 -14.17 6.86
CA ILE A 76 1.24 -13.96 8.29
C ILE A 76 2.74 -14.07 8.66
N ASN A 77 3.69 -14.06 7.72
CA ASN A 77 5.09 -14.40 8.01
C ASN A 77 6.10 -13.24 7.93
N ASN A 78 5.71 -12.00 8.29
CA ASN A 78 6.61 -10.82 8.28
C ASN A 78 7.33 -10.59 6.95
N THR A 79 6.69 -11.00 5.85
CA THR A 79 7.26 -11.00 4.50
C THR A 79 7.82 -9.64 4.10
N PHE A 80 7.19 -8.55 4.52
CA PHE A 80 7.51 -7.18 4.08
C PHE A 80 8.14 -6.31 5.19
N SER A 81 8.70 -6.93 6.23
CA SER A 81 9.25 -6.21 7.39
C SER A 81 10.32 -5.17 7.06
N MET A 82 11.01 -5.29 5.93
CA MET A 82 12.03 -4.32 5.48
C MET A 82 11.46 -3.09 4.76
N VAL A 83 10.16 -3.08 4.45
CA VAL A 83 9.52 -1.97 3.74
C VAL A 83 9.42 -0.75 4.64
N THR A 84 10.02 0.35 4.20
CA THR A 84 9.99 1.65 4.87
C THR A 84 9.24 2.71 4.06
N MET A 85 8.94 2.44 2.79
CA MET A 85 8.21 3.35 1.90
C MET A 85 7.08 2.60 1.18
N LEU A 86 5.87 3.15 1.26
CA LEU A 86 4.69 2.61 0.62
C LEU A 86 3.96 3.69 -0.18
N LEU A 87 3.72 3.44 -1.46
CA LEU A 87 2.83 4.24 -2.29
C LEU A 87 1.56 3.45 -2.57
N LEU A 88 0.42 3.99 -2.14
CA LEU A 88 -0.92 3.45 -2.32
C LEU A 88 -1.63 4.13 -3.48
N PHE A 89 -2.21 3.33 -4.36
CA PHE A 89 -3.04 3.82 -5.47
C PHE A 89 -4.11 2.80 -5.82
N ASP A 90 -5.38 3.25 -5.83
CA ASP A 90 -6.51 2.45 -6.29
C ASP A 90 -7.62 3.40 -6.79
N ASP A 91 -7.89 3.36 -8.09
CA ASP A 91 -8.93 4.15 -8.76
C ASP A 91 -10.28 3.41 -8.83
N VAL A 92 -10.33 2.17 -8.34
CA VAL A 92 -11.52 1.30 -8.39
C VAL A 92 -12.19 1.19 -7.02
N LYS A 93 -11.41 1.16 -5.93
CA LYS A 93 -11.90 0.97 -4.56
C LYS A 93 -11.31 1.98 -3.59
N PRO A 94 -12.10 2.50 -2.64
CA PRO A 94 -11.56 3.26 -1.52
C PRO A 94 -10.71 2.37 -0.61
N PHE A 95 -9.73 2.96 0.07
CA PHE A 95 -8.99 2.28 1.13
C PHE A 95 -9.72 2.47 2.47
N GLU A 96 -10.26 1.41 3.04
CA GLU A 96 -10.98 1.51 4.30
C GLU A 96 -10.04 1.50 5.51
N ASN A 97 -10.53 1.93 6.68
CA ASN A 97 -9.75 1.96 7.93
C ASN A 97 -9.05 0.63 8.23
N LEU A 98 -9.74 -0.49 8.01
CA LEU A 98 -9.19 -1.83 8.22
C LEU A 98 -7.97 -2.12 7.33
N PHE A 99 -7.91 -1.55 6.13
CA PHE A 99 -6.75 -1.68 5.26
C PHE A 99 -5.52 -1.00 5.87
N PHE A 100 -5.69 0.23 6.36
CA PHE A 100 -4.62 0.96 7.04
C PHE A 100 -4.19 0.31 8.36
N ALA A 101 -5.13 -0.29 9.11
CA ALA A 101 -4.81 -1.04 10.32
C ALA A 101 -3.89 -2.24 10.02
N ARG A 102 -4.13 -2.92 8.89
CA ARG A 102 -3.27 -4.02 8.44
C ARG A 102 -1.90 -3.50 7.99
N ILE A 103 -1.82 -2.34 7.33
CA ILE A 103 -0.54 -1.71 6.98
C ILE A 103 0.27 -1.40 8.25
N ALA A 104 -0.35 -0.74 9.23
CA ALA A 104 0.32 -0.38 10.48
C ALA A 104 0.89 -1.61 11.20
N ARG A 105 0.14 -2.73 11.18
CA ARG A 105 0.57 -4.01 11.77
C ARG A 105 1.69 -4.67 10.98
N ASP A 106 1.57 -4.76 9.66
CA ASP A 106 2.42 -5.63 8.83
C ASP A 106 3.65 -4.91 8.27
N LEU A 107 3.64 -3.57 8.28
CA LEU A 107 4.76 -2.71 7.93
C LEU A 107 5.19 -1.87 9.15
N PRO A 108 5.68 -2.50 10.23
CA PRO A 108 5.97 -1.79 11.48
C PRO A 108 7.07 -0.75 11.35
N HIS A 109 7.91 -0.81 10.30
CA HIS A 109 9.00 0.15 10.08
C HIS A 109 8.69 1.19 8.98
N LEU A 110 7.42 1.34 8.61
CA LEU A 110 6.99 2.31 7.61
C LEU A 110 7.34 3.74 8.04
N LYS A 111 8.13 4.44 7.21
CA LYS A 111 8.56 5.83 7.40
C LYS A 111 7.87 6.81 6.46
N THR A 112 7.56 6.35 5.25
CA THR A 112 6.92 7.17 4.22
C THR A 112 5.69 6.47 3.70
N LEU A 113 4.55 7.16 3.75
CA LEU A 113 3.29 6.73 3.18
C LEU A 113 2.84 7.79 2.17
N GLU A 114 2.71 7.39 0.92
CA GLU A 114 2.09 8.18 -0.13
C GLU A 114 0.74 7.56 -0.48
N LEU A 115 -0.30 8.38 -0.57
CA LEU A 115 -1.67 7.94 -0.84
C LEU A 115 -2.31 8.78 -1.93
N PHE A 116 -2.84 8.07 -2.92
CA PHE A 116 -3.58 8.60 -4.06
C PHE A 116 -4.90 7.82 -4.17
N ASN A 117 -6.02 8.46 -3.81
CA ASN A 117 -7.34 7.84 -3.88
C ASN A 117 -8.44 8.91 -3.72
N GLU A 118 -9.12 9.27 -4.80
CA GLU A 118 -10.21 10.26 -4.78
C GLU A 118 -11.56 9.69 -4.32
N LEU A 119 -11.64 8.38 -4.03
CA LEU A 119 -12.89 7.73 -3.67
C LEU A 119 -13.20 7.90 -2.18
N GLU A 120 -14.44 8.27 -1.89
CA GLU A 120 -14.99 8.39 -0.54
C GLU A 120 -14.95 7.05 0.21
N GLN A 121 -14.48 7.08 1.47
CA GLN A 121 -14.50 5.91 2.35
C GLN A 121 -15.94 5.56 2.71
N GLN A 122 -16.32 4.28 2.62
CA GLN A 122 -17.70 3.86 2.85
C GLN A 122 -17.95 3.49 4.32
N GLU A 123 -16.93 3.10 5.08
CA GLU A 123 -17.06 2.54 6.43
C GLU A 123 -16.77 3.56 7.57
N LYS A 124 -17.11 4.84 7.37
CA LYS A 124 -16.72 5.96 8.27
C LYS A 124 -17.20 5.84 9.72
N THR A 125 -18.34 5.17 9.93
CA THR A 125 -19.14 5.23 11.18
C THR A 125 -19.01 4.01 12.07
N THR A 126 -18.42 2.92 11.59
CA THR A 126 -18.36 1.64 12.33
C THR A 126 -17.14 1.48 13.24
N VAL A 127 -16.14 2.35 13.13
CA VAL A 127 -14.87 2.20 13.85
C VAL A 127 -14.62 3.40 14.76
N THR A 128 -15.20 3.36 15.96
CA THR A 128 -14.95 4.34 17.02
C THR A 128 -13.64 4.09 17.78
N THR A 129 -12.88 3.03 17.48
CA THR A 129 -11.81 2.55 18.38
C THR A 129 -10.59 1.88 17.73
N ASN A 130 -10.38 1.96 16.41
CA ASN A 130 -9.07 1.58 15.88
C ASN A 130 -8.14 2.79 15.99
N ASN A 131 -7.37 2.84 17.09
CA ASN A 131 -6.20 3.71 17.18
C ASN A 131 -5.20 3.23 16.13
N LEU A 132 -5.32 3.75 14.90
CA LEU A 132 -4.33 3.52 13.85
C LEU A 132 -3.02 4.13 14.34
N GLU A 133 -2.05 3.29 14.68
CA GLU A 133 -0.78 3.74 15.21
C GLU A 133 0.33 3.48 14.20
N PHE A 134 0.88 4.55 13.63
CA PHE A 134 2.05 4.48 12.78
C PHE A 134 3.25 5.04 13.55
N THR A 135 3.88 4.20 14.35
CA THR A 135 4.93 4.57 15.30
C THR A 135 6.17 5.21 14.65
N HIS A 136 6.45 4.90 13.39
CA HIS A 136 7.65 5.34 12.68
C HIS A 136 7.38 6.21 11.46
N LEU A 137 6.12 6.49 11.14
CA LEU A 137 5.77 7.28 9.97
C LEU A 137 6.20 8.73 10.18
N SER A 138 7.17 9.17 9.39
CA SER A 138 7.74 10.52 9.43
C SER A 138 7.29 11.41 8.29
N THR A 139 6.90 10.81 7.16
CA THR A 139 6.45 11.51 5.97
C THR A 139 5.11 10.95 5.51
N LEU A 140 4.09 11.82 5.42
CA LEU A 140 2.78 11.49 4.88
C LEU A 140 2.49 12.39 3.68
N ILE A 141 2.25 11.79 2.52
CA ILE A 141 1.91 12.49 1.29
C ILE A 141 0.50 12.08 0.89
N LEU A 142 -0.42 13.05 0.87
CA LEU A 142 -1.83 12.91 0.52
C LEU A 142 -2.08 13.74 -0.74
N PHE A 143 -2.09 13.11 -1.91
CA PHE A 143 -2.22 13.79 -3.21
C PHE A 143 -3.38 13.20 -4.00
N ASP A 144 -4.23 14.03 -4.58
CA ASP A 144 -5.47 13.60 -5.26
C ASP A 144 -6.25 12.60 -4.38
N ILE A 145 -6.60 13.07 -3.18
CA ILE A 145 -7.26 12.27 -2.16
C ILE A 145 -8.67 12.79 -1.86
N HIS A 146 -9.56 11.88 -1.50
CA HIS A 146 -10.80 12.26 -0.83
C HIS A 146 -10.51 12.79 0.59
N MET A 147 -11.30 13.75 1.06
CA MET A 147 -11.09 14.40 2.36
C MET A 147 -11.12 13.45 3.56
N ASP A 148 -11.77 12.29 3.43
CA ASP A 148 -11.85 11.29 4.51
C ASP A 148 -10.49 10.74 4.91
N TYR A 149 -9.58 10.60 3.94
CA TYR A 149 -8.22 10.12 4.23
C TYR A 149 -7.46 11.14 5.07
N ALA A 150 -7.61 12.43 4.77
CA ALA A 150 -7.05 13.50 5.58
C ALA A 150 -7.65 13.49 7.00
N GLU A 151 -8.97 13.35 7.12
CA GLU A 151 -9.63 13.21 8.43
C GLU A 151 -9.09 12.01 9.22
N GLN A 152 -8.97 10.85 8.57
CA GLN A 152 -8.50 9.63 9.21
C GLN A 152 -7.07 9.76 9.73
N PHE A 153 -6.14 10.28 8.93
CA PHE A 153 -4.75 10.39 9.33
C PHE A 153 -4.50 11.53 10.31
N LEU A 154 -5.17 12.68 10.15
CA LEU A 154 -4.91 13.87 10.96
C LEU A 154 -5.68 13.88 12.29
N TYR A 155 -6.82 13.18 12.39
CA TYR A 155 -7.63 13.16 13.61
C TYR A 155 -7.79 11.81 14.26
N ARG A 156 -7.84 10.73 13.47
CA ARG A 156 -8.19 9.39 13.97
C ARG A 156 -6.98 8.46 14.10
N SER A 157 -5.78 8.94 13.75
CA SER A 157 -4.54 8.16 13.79
C SER A 157 -3.52 8.77 14.75
N HIS A 158 -2.74 7.92 15.40
CA HIS A 158 -1.59 8.33 16.19
C HIS A 158 -0.33 8.30 15.32
N LEU A 159 0.22 9.48 15.03
CA LEU A 159 1.39 9.69 14.17
C LEU A 159 2.52 10.42 14.93
N PRO A 160 3.12 9.80 15.97
CA PRO A 160 4.03 10.48 16.90
C PRO A 160 5.34 10.98 16.26
N CYS A 161 5.73 10.43 15.11
CA CYS A 161 6.95 10.78 14.41
C CYS A 161 6.73 11.62 13.15
N LEU A 162 5.50 12.09 12.87
CA LEU A 162 5.20 12.86 11.68
C LEU A 162 5.96 14.20 11.69
N ILE A 163 6.83 14.39 10.70
CA ILE A 163 7.64 15.59 10.52
C ILE A 163 7.25 16.32 9.23
N GLU A 164 6.87 15.56 8.21
CA GLU A 164 6.51 16.08 6.89
C GLU A 164 5.12 15.64 6.49
N LEU A 165 4.27 16.62 6.19
CA LEU A 165 2.93 16.44 5.63
C LEU A 165 2.87 17.21 4.30
N ALA A 166 2.61 16.49 3.22
CA ALA A 166 2.27 17.08 1.93
C ALA A 166 0.80 16.77 1.65
N ILE A 167 -0.02 17.82 1.49
CA ILE A 167 -1.45 17.73 1.25
C ILE A 167 -1.91 18.93 0.41
N GLN A 168 -2.96 18.77 -0.39
CA GLN A 168 -3.59 19.88 -1.11
C GLN A 168 -4.17 20.92 -0.14
N GLU A 169 -3.96 22.21 -0.45
CA GLU A 169 -4.29 23.33 0.45
C GLU A 169 -5.78 23.41 0.77
N ASP A 170 -6.64 23.19 -0.22
CA ASP A 170 -8.09 23.22 -0.09
C ASP A 170 -8.62 22.11 0.85
N ILE A 171 -8.07 20.90 0.74
CA ILE A 171 -8.39 19.78 1.66
C ILE A 171 -7.93 20.12 3.07
N LEU A 172 -6.70 20.64 3.24
CA LEU A 172 -6.19 21.03 4.55
C LEU A 172 -7.06 22.11 5.20
N LEU A 173 -7.45 23.14 4.44
CA LEU A 173 -8.34 24.21 4.91
C LEU A 173 -9.72 23.68 5.29
N ALA A 174 -10.29 22.76 4.51
CA ALA A 174 -11.57 22.14 4.83
C ALA A 174 -11.51 21.39 6.17
N ILE A 175 -10.46 20.60 6.36
CA ILE A 175 -10.18 19.82 7.58
C ILE A 175 -9.99 20.73 8.80
N ILE A 176 -9.24 21.82 8.68
CA ILE A 176 -9.04 22.78 9.77
C ILE A 176 -10.36 23.48 10.14
N ASN A 177 -11.14 23.92 9.15
CA ASN A 177 -12.39 24.64 9.39
C ASN A 177 -13.51 23.78 9.98
N MET A 178 -13.49 22.47 9.76
CA MET A 178 -14.40 21.54 10.43
C MET A 178 -14.23 21.52 11.95
N ASN A 179 -13.06 21.90 12.46
CA ASN A 179 -12.74 21.89 13.89
C ASN A 179 -12.95 23.23 14.62
N VAL A 180 -13.38 24.27 13.92
CA VAL A 180 -13.64 25.60 14.51
C VAL A 180 -15.14 25.78 14.86
N LYS A 181 -15.94 24.71 14.79
CA LYS A 181 -17.35 24.69 15.18
C LYS A 181 -17.58 23.83 16.41
#